data_AF-A0A956FDI6-F1
#
_entry.id   AF-A0A956FDI6-F1
#
_cell.length_a   1.000
_cell.length_b   1.000
_cell.length_c   1.000
_cell.angle_alpha   90.00
_cell.angle_beta   90.00
_cell.angle_gamma   90.00
#
_symmetry.space_group_name_H-M   'P 1'
#
loop_
_entity.id
_entity.type
_entity.pdbx_description
1 polymer ?
#
loop_
_entity_poly.entity_id
_entity_poly.type
_entity_poly.pdbx_seq_one_letter_code
_entity_poly.pdbx_strand_id
1 'polypeptide(L)'
;MARALGRYGGMLVAPRATVRGLGPDEGLRDGLWLGGLYLLATGTYELLEGAVTLRATANLNGLVMLLSAVVWALLAPMLVLVAGETVLGRDRAHRRGTLLVPLLVVVTLAHELVAHGLRLPAFAPEIVGGLLSVALAWWVRAEVEPQGGAA
;
A
#
# COMPACT_ATOMS: atom_id res chain seq x y z
N MET A 1 11.71 -13.03 -6.28
CA MET A 1 10.51 -13.02 -5.42
C MET A 1 10.81 -13.35 -3.95
N ALA A 2 11.53 -14.43 -3.62
CA ALA A 2 11.80 -14.81 -2.22
C ALA A 2 12.41 -13.68 -1.34
N ARG A 3 13.35 -12.88 -1.87
CA ARG A 3 13.90 -11.71 -1.14
C ARG A 3 12.87 -10.61 -0.88
N ALA A 4 11.92 -10.39 -1.78
CA ALA A 4 10.88 -9.37 -1.60
C ALA A 4 9.89 -9.79 -0.50
N LEU A 5 9.47 -11.07 -0.52
CA LEU A 5 8.65 -11.65 0.55
C LEU A 5 9.37 -11.60 1.91
N GLY A 6 10.66 -11.93 1.96
CA GLY A 6 11.47 -11.79 3.17
C GLY A 6 11.52 -10.37 3.71
N ARG A 7 11.57 -9.36 2.82
CA ARG A 7 11.51 -7.94 3.21
C ARG A 7 10.13 -7.52 3.71
N TYR A 8 9.05 -7.94 3.06
CA TYR A 8 7.70 -7.61 3.52
C TYR A 8 7.38 -8.26 4.87
N GLY A 9 7.74 -9.53 5.06
CA GLY A 9 7.65 -10.21 6.35
C GLY A 9 8.56 -9.58 7.41
N GLY A 10 9.80 -9.24 7.04
CA GLY A 10 10.73 -8.53 7.91
C GLY A 10 10.20 -7.17 8.37
N MET A 11 9.44 -6.47 7.53
CA MET A 11 8.80 -5.19 7.88
C MET A 11 7.73 -5.35 8.97
N LEU A 12 7.11 -6.53 9.08
CA LEU A 12 6.12 -6.82 10.13
C LEU A 12 6.78 -7.28 11.43
N VAL A 13 7.86 -8.06 11.35
CA VAL A 13 8.50 -8.68 12.51
C VAL A 13 9.60 -7.82 13.12
N ALA A 14 10.49 -7.30 12.27
CA ALA A 14 11.68 -6.55 12.67
C ALA A 14 11.93 -5.36 11.71
N PRO A 15 11.06 -4.33 11.74
CA PRO A 15 11.06 -3.26 10.74
C PRO A 15 12.36 -2.47 10.71
N ARG A 16 12.96 -2.18 11.89
CA ARG A 16 14.24 -1.45 11.97
C ARG A 16 15.40 -2.21 11.35
N ALA A 17 15.54 -3.50 11.68
CA ALA A 17 16.60 -4.34 11.11
C ALA A 17 16.42 -4.51 9.59
N THR A 18 15.17 -4.67 9.15
CA THR A 18 14.83 -4.77 7.73
C THR A 18 15.20 -3.49 6.99
N VAL A 19 14.83 -2.31 7.53
CA VAL A 19 15.14 -1.02 6.92
C VAL A 19 16.65 -0.76 6.87
N ARG A 20 17.41 -1.09 7.92
CA ARG A 20 18.89 -0.96 7.91
C ARG A 20 19.56 -1.84 6.86
N GLY A 21 19.01 -3.03 6.61
CA GLY A 21 19.58 -4.00 5.67
C GLY A 21 19.28 -3.73 4.20
N LEU A 22 18.44 -2.75 3.87
CA LEU A 22 18.11 -2.43 2.48
C LEU A 22 19.28 -1.70 1.80
N GLY A 23 19.59 -2.09 0.57
CA GLY A 23 20.48 -1.34 -0.31
C GLY A 23 19.88 -0.01 -0.79
N PRO A 24 20.67 0.87 -1.45
CA PRO A 24 20.20 2.16 -1.95
C PRO A 24 19.12 2.05 -3.05
N ASP A 25 19.21 1.02 -3.90
CA ASP A 25 18.25 0.77 -5.00
C ASP A 25 17.16 -0.26 -4.64
N GLU A 26 17.24 -0.85 -3.45
CA GLU A 26 16.29 -1.87 -3.03
C GLU A 26 14.99 -1.26 -2.52
N GLY A 27 13.87 -1.66 -3.14
CA GLY A 27 12.52 -1.26 -2.71
C GLY A 27 11.89 -0.12 -3.52
N LEU A 28 12.58 0.41 -4.54
CA LEU A 28 12.04 1.46 -5.42
C LEU A 28 10.69 1.08 -6.07
N ARG A 29 10.50 -0.19 -6.39
CA ARG A 29 9.27 -0.71 -7.03
C ARG A 29 8.25 -1.26 -6.03
N ASP A 30 8.54 -1.25 -4.73
CA ASP A 30 7.66 -1.86 -3.74
C ASP A 30 6.33 -1.15 -3.65
N GLY A 31 6.33 0.19 -3.75
CA GLY A 31 5.09 0.96 -3.73
C GLY A 31 4.16 0.55 -4.87
N LEU A 32 4.71 0.26 -6.04
CA LEU A 32 3.95 -0.18 -7.21
C LEU A 32 3.44 -1.62 -7.03
N TRP A 33 4.27 -2.54 -6.54
CA TRP A 33 3.85 -3.92 -6.28
C TRP A 33 2.81 -4.01 -5.18
N LEU A 34 3.02 -3.32 -4.05
CA LEU A 34 2.10 -3.33 -2.92
C LEU A 34 0.81 -2.56 -3.24
N GLY A 35 0.89 -1.47 -3.99
CA GLY A 35 -0.30 -0.77 -4.50
C GLY A 35 -1.12 -1.63 -5.47
N GLY A 36 -0.45 -2.36 -6.37
CA GLY A 36 -1.11 -3.34 -7.24
C GLY A 36 -1.75 -4.48 -6.46
N LEU A 37 -1.07 -5.02 -5.44
CA LEU A 37 -1.63 -6.06 -4.59
C LEU A 37 -2.82 -5.56 -3.77
N TYR A 38 -2.74 -4.32 -3.26
CA TYR A 38 -3.85 -3.65 -2.59
C TYR A 38 -5.06 -3.56 -3.51
N LEU A 39 -4.87 -3.06 -4.74
CA LEU A 39 -5.94 -2.95 -5.73
C LEU A 39 -6.58 -4.31 -6.04
N LEU A 40 -5.77 -5.37 -6.13
CA LEU A 40 -6.29 -6.72 -6.33
C LEU A 40 -7.07 -7.23 -5.11
N ALA A 41 -6.63 -6.88 -3.89
CA ALA A 41 -7.28 -7.31 -2.66
C ALA A 41 -8.61 -6.59 -2.40
N THR A 42 -8.70 -5.28 -2.70
CA THR A 42 -9.89 -4.47 -2.42
C THR A 42 -10.84 -4.34 -3.61
N GLY A 43 -10.29 -4.25 -4.82
CA GLY A 43 -11.03 -3.84 -6.01
C GLY A 43 -11.49 -4.99 -6.88
N THR A 44 -11.22 -6.26 -6.54
CA THR A 44 -11.46 -7.38 -7.48
C THR A 44 -12.91 -7.43 -7.96
N TYR A 45 -13.88 -7.24 -7.06
CA TYR A 45 -15.30 -7.29 -7.38
C TYR A 45 -15.74 -6.08 -8.24
N GLU A 46 -15.40 -4.86 -7.80
CA GLU A 46 -15.77 -3.62 -8.49
C GLU A 46 -15.09 -3.49 -9.86
N LEU A 47 -13.85 -3.96 -9.98
CA LEU A 47 -13.11 -4.03 -11.24
C LEU A 47 -13.73 -5.06 -12.20
N LEU A 48 -14.19 -6.20 -11.68
CA LEU A 48 -14.91 -7.20 -12.48
C LEU A 48 -16.25 -6.64 -12.97
N GLU A 49 -17.01 -5.99 -12.09
CA GLU A 49 -18.29 -5.36 -12.46
C GLU A 49 -18.10 -4.24 -13.49
N GLY A 50 -17.10 -3.37 -13.31
CA GLY A 50 -16.73 -2.34 -14.28
C GLY A 50 -16.27 -2.93 -15.62
N ALA A 51 -15.48 -4.00 -15.61
CA ALA A 51 -15.01 -4.68 -16.83
C ALA A 51 -16.16 -5.35 -17.59
N VAL A 52 -17.09 -6.01 -16.88
CA VAL A 52 -18.29 -6.60 -17.47
C VAL A 52 -19.16 -5.51 -18.10
N THR A 53 -19.36 -4.39 -17.38
CA THR A 53 -20.15 -3.26 -17.86
C THR A 53 -19.53 -2.61 -19.09
N LEU A 54 -18.22 -2.39 -19.08
CA LEU A 54 -17.46 -1.86 -20.23
C LEU A 54 -17.59 -2.77 -21.46
N ARG A 55 -17.46 -4.09 -21.27
CA ARG A 55 -17.60 -5.08 -22.36
C ARG A 55 -19.03 -5.14 -22.89
N ALA A 56 -20.03 -5.00 -22.02
CA ALA A 56 -21.43 -5.05 -22.38
C ALA A 56 -21.92 -3.79 -23.10
N THR A 57 -21.41 -2.61 -22.74
CA THR A 57 -21.89 -1.33 -23.29
C THR A 57 -20.97 -0.70 -24.33
N ALA A 58 -19.70 -1.11 -24.42
CA ALA A 58 -18.67 -0.53 -25.30
C ALA A 58 -18.64 1.03 -25.31
N ASN A 59 -19.12 1.65 -24.23
CA ASN A 59 -19.36 3.08 -24.13
C ASN A 59 -18.30 3.74 -23.23
N LEU A 60 -17.97 4.99 -23.55
CA LEU A 60 -17.07 5.83 -22.76
C LEU A 60 -17.49 5.92 -21.28
N ASN A 61 -18.79 5.79 -20.99
CA ASN A 61 -19.30 5.82 -19.62
C ASN A 61 -18.80 4.63 -18.77
N GLY A 62 -18.74 3.42 -19.34
CA GLY A 62 -18.19 2.25 -18.64
C GLY A 62 -16.70 2.41 -18.33
N LEU A 63 -15.96 3.09 -19.22
CA LEU A 63 -14.55 3.41 -18.99
C LEU A 63 -14.39 4.42 -17.85
N VAL A 64 -15.23 5.46 -17.81
CA VAL A 64 -15.22 6.45 -16.73
C VAL A 64 -15.54 5.82 -15.38
N MET A 65 -16.53 4.91 -15.31
CA MET A 65 -16.84 4.20 -14.06
C MET A 65 -15.67 3.33 -13.60
N LEU A 66 -15.05 2.57 -14.50
CA LEU A 66 -13.90 1.74 -14.18
C LEU A 66 -12.71 2.58 -13.69
N LEU A 67 -12.41 3.68 -14.38
CA LEU A 67 -11.35 4.61 -13.97
C LEU A 67 -11.65 5.24 -12.61
N SER A 68 -12.90 5.62 -12.36
CA SER A 68 -13.31 6.16 -11.06
C SER A 68 -13.11 5.15 -9.94
N ALA A 69 -13.51 3.89 -10.14
CA ALA A 69 -13.30 2.81 -9.18
C ALA A 69 -11.80 2.59 -8.89
N VAL A 70 -10.95 2.56 -9.93
CA VAL A 70 -9.49 2.45 -9.77
C VAL A 70 -8.93 3.62 -8.97
N VAL A 71 -9.33 4.86 -9.29
CA VAL A 71 -8.85 6.06 -8.60
C VAL A 71 -9.25 6.02 -7.11
N TRP A 72 -10.49 5.66 -6.81
CA TRP A 72 -10.97 5.55 -5.43
C TRP A 72 -10.24 4.45 -4.65
N ALA A 73 -10.03 3.28 -5.26
CA ALA A 73 -9.27 2.20 -4.63
C ALA A 73 -7.81 2.60 -4.35
N LEU A 74 -7.18 3.36 -5.26
CA LEU A 74 -5.80 3.80 -5.08
C LEU A 74 -5.64 5.00 -4.13
N LEU A 75 -6.74 5.62 -3.69
CA LEU A 75 -6.69 6.79 -2.83
C LEU A 75 -6.01 6.49 -1.49
N ALA A 76 -6.41 5.42 -0.81
CA ALA A 76 -5.84 5.03 0.48
C ALA A 76 -4.31 4.76 0.42
N PRO A 77 -3.79 3.89 -0.46
CA PRO A 77 -2.35 3.68 -0.55
C PRO A 77 -1.60 4.95 -0.99
N MET A 78 -2.19 5.78 -1.84
CA MET A 78 -1.58 7.04 -2.25
C MET A 78 -1.46 8.02 -1.07
N LEU A 79 -2.50 8.15 -0.24
CA LEU A 79 -2.47 8.97 0.97
C LEU A 79 -1.41 8.48 1.97
N VAL A 80 -1.27 7.16 2.14
CA VAL A 80 -0.24 6.58 3.01
C VAL A 80 1.17 6.84 2.48
N LEU A 81 1.39 6.75 1.16
CA LEU A 81 2.69 7.07 0.56
C LEU A 81 3.06 8.55 0.75
N VAL A 82 2.08 9.45 0.61
CA VAL A 82 2.27 10.90 0.84
C VAL A 82 2.54 11.17 2.32
N ALA A 83 1.77 10.59 3.24
CA ALA A 83 2.00 10.72 4.67
C ALA A 83 3.34 10.11 5.11
N GLY A 84 3.75 8.99 4.51
CA GLY A 84 5.07 8.40 4.71
C GLY A 84 6.19 9.34 4.24
N GLU A 85 6.01 10.02 3.11
CA GLU A 85 6.96 11.02 2.60
C GLU A 85 7.08 12.23 3.52
N THR A 86 5.96 12.74 4.08
CA THR A 86 6.02 13.88 5.01
C THR A 86 6.70 13.51 6.32
N VAL A 87 6.53 12.27 6.81
CA VAL A 87 7.17 11.78 8.04
C VAL A 87 8.65 11.48 7.84
N LEU A 88 9.03 10.82 6.74
CA LEU A 88 10.42 10.44 6.47
C LEU A 88 11.26 11.61 5.95
N GLY A 89 10.66 12.55 5.22
CA GLY A 89 11.36 13.61 4.49
C GLY A 89 11.75 13.17 3.07
N ARG A 90 11.94 14.15 2.18
CA ARG A 90 12.26 13.92 0.76
C ARG A 90 13.51 13.06 0.55
N ASP A 91 14.54 13.29 1.35
CA ASP A 91 15.82 12.58 1.25
C ASP A 91 15.75 11.11 1.68
N ARG A 92 14.59 10.65 2.17
CA ARG A 92 14.35 9.27 2.66
C ARG A 92 13.16 8.60 1.96
N ALA A 93 12.53 9.31 1.01
CA ALA A 93 11.28 8.90 0.37
C ALA A 93 11.43 7.68 -0.55
N HIS A 94 12.65 7.33 -0.97
CA HIS A 94 12.94 6.17 -1.82
C HIS A 94 12.56 4.82 -1.16
N ARG A 95 12.43 4.75 0.17
CA ARG A 95 12.05 3.52 0.90
C ARG A 95 10.59 3.46 1.32
N ARG A 96 9.75 4.41 0.90
CA ARG A 96 8.36 4.52 1.35
C ARG A 96 7.44 3.36 0.92
N GLY A 97 7.83 2.61 -0.12
CA GLY A 97 7.00 1.53 -0.65
C GLY A 97 6.67 0.46 0.38
N THR A 98 7.64 0.03 1.19
CA THR A 98 7.45 -0.99 2.23
C THR A 98 6.54 -0.53 3.37
N LEU A 99 6.29 0.78 3.51
CA LEU A 99 5.36 1.30 4.51
C LEU A 99 3.92 0.96 4.19
N LEU A 100 3.59 0.51 2.98
CA LEU A 100 2.25 0.04 2.64
C LEU A 100 1.92 -1.35 3.21
N VAL A 101 2.91 -2.07 3.74
CA VAL A 101 2.71 -3.45 4.23
C VAL A 101 1.65 -3.53 5.34
N PRO A 102 1.65 -2.69 6.39
CA PRO A 102 0.59 -2.71 7.40
C PRO A 102 -0.80 -2.44 6.82
N LEU A 103 -0.95 -1.43 5.95
CA LEU A 103 -2.20 -1.14 5.28
C LEU A 103 -2.74 -2.38 4.53
N LEU A 104 -1.88 -2.99 3.72
CA LEU A 104 -2.23 -4.18 2.95
C LEU A 104 -2.68 -5.32 3.87
N VAL A 105 -1.92 -5.61 4.93
CA VAL A 105 -2.24 -6.69 5.87
C VAL A 105 -3.59 -6.44 6.56
N VAL A 106 -3.83 -5.23 7.08
CA VAL A 106 -5.08 -4.90 7.77
C VAL A 106 -6.27 -5.03 6.84
N VAL A 107 -6.15 -4.52 5.62
CA VAL A 107 -7.24 -4.53 4.65
C VAL A 107 -7.53 -5.94 4.13
N THR A 108 -6.50 -6.75 3.89
CA THR A 108 -6.69 -8.18 3.55
C THR A 108 -7.36 -8.93 4.70
N LEU A 109 -6.91 -8.75 5.94
CA LEU A 109 -7.53 -9.38 7.11
C LEU A 109 -8.98 -8.93 7.30
N ALA A 110 -9.27 -7.66 7.06
CA ALA A 110 -10.64 -7.14 7.13
C ALA A 110 -11.56 -7.78 6.07
N HIS A 111 -11.06 -7.98 4.85
CA HIS A 111 -11.81 -8.70 3.80
C HIS A 111 -12.11 -10.14 4.21
N GLU A 112 -11.12 -10.84 4.78
CA GLU A 112 -11.32 -12.19 5.30
C GLU A 112 -12.33 -12.22 6.44
N LEU A 113 -12.27 -11.27 7.39
CA LEU A 113 -13.24 -11.17 8.49
C LEU A 113 -14.67 -10.91 7.98
N VAL A 114 -14.82 -10.05 6.97
CA VAL A 114 -16.12 -9.78 6.32
C VAL A 114 -16.64 -11.03 5.60
N ALA A 115 -15.77 -11.77 4.91
CA ALA A 115 -16.12 -13.04 4.28
C ALA A 115 -16.60 -14.10 5.31
N HIS A 116 -16.14 -14.01 6.56
CA HIS A 116 -16.59 -14.83 7.69
C HIS A 116 -17.81 -14.26 8.44
N GLY A 117 -18.45 -13.22 7.90
CA GLY A 117 -19.71 -12.66 8.41
C GLY A 117 -19.57 -11.54 9.44
N LEU A 118 -18.35 -11.05 9.73
CA LEU A 118 -18.20 -9.85 10.54
C LEU A 118 -18.58 -8.60 9.74
N ARG A 119 -19.27 -7.66 10.38
CA ARG A 119 -19.56 -6.36 9.78
C ARG A 119 -18.59 -5.33 10.32
N LEU A 120 -17.71 -4.85 9.46
CA LEU A 120 -16.78 -3.77 9.77
C LEU A 120 -17.36 -2.43 9.29
N PRO A 121 -17.13 -1.32 10.00
CA PRO A 121 -17.51 0.00 9.51
C PRO A 121 -16.79 0.31 8.19
N ALA A 122 -17.47 1.02 7.30
CA ALA A 122 -16.87 1.50 6.06
C ALA A 122 -15.61 2.32 6.36
N PHE A 123 -14.54 2.12 5.58
CA PHE A 123 -13.24 2.79 5.69
C PHE A 123 -12.44 2.52 6.97
N ALA A 124 -12.97 1.79 7.96
CA ALA A 124 -12.23 1.50 9.19
C ALA A 124 -10.94 0.71 8.95
N PRO A 125 -10.91 -0.34 8.10
CA PRO A 125 -9.67 -1.05 7.78
C PRO A 125 -8.59 -0.15 7.16
N GLU A 126 -8.98 0.73 6.24
CA GLU A 126 -8.09 1.65 5.54
C GLU A 126 -7.53 2.70 6.49
N ILE A 127 -8.36 3.23 7.38
CA ILE A 127 -7.93 4.19 8.42
C ILE A 127 -6.94 3.52 9.37
N VAL A 128 -7.29 2.35 9.92
CA VAL A 128 -6.42 1.62 10.87
C VAL A 128 -5.11 1.23 10.20
N GLY A 129 -5.18 0.64 9.01
CA GLY A 129 -4.02 0.24 8.24
C GLY A 129 -3.12 1.43 7.89
N GLY A 130 -3.71 2.56 7.47
CA GLY A 130 -2.98 3.78 7.16
C GLY A 130 -2.30 4.39 8.39
N LEU A 131 -2.98 4.45 9.53
CA LEU A 131 -2.40 4.93 10.78
C LEU A 131 -1.23 4.05 11.24
N LEU A 132 -1.35 2.72 11.12
CA LEU A 132 -0.26 1.79 11.42
C LEU A 132 0.93 1.99 10.48
N SER A 133 0.69 2.22 9.19
CA SER A 133 1.72 2.55 8.21
C SER A 133 2.46 3.85 8.54
N VAL A 134 1.74 4.89 8.96
CA VAL A 134 2.33 6.17 9.38
C VAL A 134 3.11 6.03 10.69
N ALA A 135 2.56 5.32 11.67
CA ALA A 135 3.25 5.03 12.93
C ALA A 135 4.53 4.24 12.68
N LEU A 136 4.49 3.26 11.77
CA LEU A 136 5.66 2.50 11.34
C LEU A 136 6.70 3.41 10.69
N ALA A 137 6.29 4.31 9.79
CA ALA A 137 7.17 5.29 9.16
C ALA A 137 7.89 6.16 10.20
N TRP A 138 7.16 6.64 11.19
CA TRP A 138 7.72 7.43 12.30
C TRP A 138 8.71 6.60 13.12
N TRP A 139 8.39 5.33 13.37
CA TRP A 139 9.20 4.44 14.20
C TRP A 139 10.53 4.00 13.53
N VAL A 140 10.52 3.81 12.20
CA VAL A 140 11.72 3.45 11.42
C VAL A 140 12.49 4.67 10.91
N ARG A 141 11.94 5.88 11.03
CA ARG A 141 12.54 7.12 10.52
C ARG A 141 14.01 7.28 10.89
N ALA A 142 14.37 6.97 12.14
CA ALA A 142 15.74 7.10 12.65
C ALA A 142 16.75 6.17 11.96
N GLU A 143 16.26 5.08 11.35
CA GLU A 143 17.07 4.03 10.74
C GLU A 143 17.20 4.16 9.22
N VAL A 144 16.46 5.10 8.62
CA VAL A 144 16.55 5.37 7.19
C VAL A 144 17.64 6.42 6.97
N GLU A 145 18.73 6.02 6.32
CA GLU A 145 19.79 6.94 5.92
C GLU A 145 19.29 7.95 4.87
N PRO A 146 19.63 9.23 4.98
CA PRO A 146 19.36 10.20 3.92
C PRO A 146 20.17 9.89 2.67
N GLN A 147 19.56 9.95 1.49
CA GLN A 147 20.29 10.02 0.22
C GLN A 147 21.04 11.36 0.16
N GLY A 148 22.36 11.34 0.43
CA GLY A 148 23.22 12.53 0.32
C GLY A 148 24.41 12.62 1.28
N GLY A 149 24.65 11.64 2.17
CA GLY A 149 25.78 11.64 3.11
C GLY A 149 27.17 11.36 2.52
N ALA A 150 27.38 11.65 1.23
CA ALA A 150 28.67 11.61 0.57
C ALA A 150 28.91 12.94 -0.18
N ALA A 151 29.18 14.00 0.58
CA ALA A 151 30.03 15.14 0.22
C ALA A 151 30.33 15.95 1.48
#